data_AF-A0A8B7B1C6-F1
#
_entry.id   AF-A0A8B7B1C6-F1
#
_cell.length_a   1.000
_cell.length_b   1.000
_cell.length_c   1.000
_cell.angle_alpha   90.00
_cell.angle_beta   90.00
_cell.angle_gamma   90.00
#
_symmetry.space_group_name_H-M   'P 1'
#
loop_
_entity.id
_entity.type
_entity.pdbx_description
1 polymer ?
#
loop_
_entity_poly.entity_id
_entity_poly.type
_entity_poly.pdbx_seq_one_letter_code
_entity_poly.pdbx_strand_id
1 'polypeptide(L)'
;MKIFLVEPAIFLSAFAMSLTMPLATQYVYRRIWEETSNYSIALDSNISECEKNKSSPLFLLQEEVQKKASLFSLQMDLSGLIPGVMSTFILLSHSDQQGRKLPLILSSVSSLATSVWLCLLAYFALPFQLLIASSFIGALGGNFTTFWGACFAYIVDQCKEGKQTTVRIAIVDFIIGLVSGLTGLSSGYILKELGFVWSFLIAAVVLAGNLIYILFFLGTPAKETPSQNDSVSCGEAFKNLFYRTFMLFKNAPGRQKFLLSMLLFTMMTYFFVVVGTGPIFILYELDAPLCWNEVFIGYGSALGSVSFLSSFLGIWLFSYCMEDIHIAFVGLVITMGGMAMTAFARTTLMMFLVRLLFIFAVVPLSVLRSMLSKAVRPTEQGELHRLKEGDEGTVCPNTGLRLIHV
;
A
#
# COMPACT_ATOMS: atom_id res chain seq x y z
N MET A 1 29.00 7.55 -9.55
CA MET A 1 29.20 6.35 -8.70
C MET A 1 27.85 5.65 -8.57
N LYS A 2 27.72 4.38 -8.97
CA LYS A 2 26.46 3.64 -8.86
C LYS A 2 26.37 2.97 -7.48
N ILE A 3 25.24 3.11 -6.80
CA ILE A 3 24.93 2.59 -5.47
C ILE A 3 23.88 1.49 -5.62
N PHE A 4 24.07 0.34 -4.95
CA PHE A 4 23.15 -0.81 -4.99
C PHE A 4 22.20 -0.86 -3.78
N LEU A 5 21.91 0.32 -3.22
CA LEU A 5 21.07 0.53 -2.04
C LEU A 5 19.74 1.12 -2.51
N VAL A 6 18.64 0.40 -2.31
CA VAL A 6 17.28 0.84 -2.67
C VAL A 6 16.58 1.55 -1.51
N GLU A 7 17.14 1.43 -0.30
CA GLU A 7 16.63 1.94 0.96
C GLU A 7 16.39 3.47 0.96
N PRO A 8 17.25 4.33 0.35
CA PRO A 8 16.94 5.75 0.24
C PRO A 8 15.74 6.04 -0.65
N ALA A 9 15.53 5.25 -1.70
CA ALA A 9 14.38 5.41 -2.59
C ALA A 9 13.07 5.06 -1.87
N ILE A 10 13.12 3.99 -1.07
CA ILE A 10 12.05 3.56 -0.17
C ILE A 10 11.71 4.65 0.84
N PHE A 11 12.72 5.23 1.48
CA PHE A 11 12.55 6.31 2.47
C PHE A 11 11.80 7.51 1.86
N LEU A 12 12.26 8.01 0.70
CA LEU A 12 11.67 9.18 0.06
C LEU A 12 10.24 8.89 -0.45
N SER A 13 10.01 7.71 -1.02
CA SER A 13 8.69 7.30 -1.47
C SER A 13 7.70 7.11 -0.31
N ALA A 14 8.14 6.49 0.80
CA ALA A 14 7.32 6.34 2.01
C ALA A 14 6.91 7.69 2.58
N PHE A 15 7.84 8.65 2.65
CA PHE A 15 7.55 10.02 3.08
C PHE A 15 6.47 10.66 2.20
N ALA A 16 6.67 10.66 0.88
CA ALA A 16 5.73 11.29 -0.04
C ALA A 16 4.34 10.65 -0.02
N MET A 17 4.28 9.31 0.07
CA MET A 17 3.01 8.56 0.15
C MET A 17 2.26 8.88 1.45
N SER A 18 2.96 8.85 2.58
CA SER A 18 2.38 9.06 3.91
C SER A 18 1.91 10.50 4.11
N LEU A 19 2.53 11.46 3.41
CA LEU A 19 2.07 12.83 3.34
C LEU A 19 0.83 12.93 2.44
N THR A 20 0.88 12.38 1.23
CA THR A 20 -0.15 12.63 0.20
C THR A 20 -1.48 11.94 0.46
N MET A 21 -1.50 10.70 0.97
CA MET A 21 -2.75 9.94 1.15
C MET A 21 -3.77 10.62 2.09
N PRO A 22 -3.40 11.02 3.33
CA PRO A 22 -4.36 11.69 4.21
C PRO A 22 -4.73 13.09 3.70
N LEU A 23 -3.78 13.80 3.08
CA LEU A 23 -4.02 15.12 2.50
C LEU A 23 -5.03 15.07 1.35
N ALA A 24 -4.94 14.06 0.47
CA ALA A 24 -5.86 13.91 -0.64
C ALA A 24 -7.30 13.72 -0.14
N THR A 25 -7.51 12.90 0.89
CA THR A 25 -8.85 12.69 1.48
C THR A 25 -9.38 13.97 2.15
N GLN A 26 -8.54 14.67 2.92
CA GLN A 26 -8.91 15.95 3.53
C GLN A 26 -9.22 17.02 2.48
N TYR A 27 -8.47 17.05 1.37
CA TYR A 27 -8.71 17.98 0.26
C TYR A 27 -10.04 17.71 -0.44
N VAL A 28 -10.36 16.43 -0.72
CA VAL A 28 -11.65 16.03 -1.29
C VAL A 28 -12.81 16.51 -0.43
N TYR A 29 -12.74 16.23 0.88
CA TYR A 29 -13.76 16.66 1.83
C TYR A 29 -13.94 18.18 1.80
N ARG A 30 -12.83 18.94 1.89
CA ARG A 30 -12.88 20.41 1.88
C ARG A 30 -13.45 20.99 0.60
N ARG A 31 -13.10 20.45 -0.57
CA ARG A 31 -13.63 20.92 -1.86
C ARG A 31 -15.13 20.65 -2.01
N ILE A 32 -15.59 19.47 -1.58
CA ILE A 32 -17.01 19.13 -1.59
C ILE A 32 -17.79 20.01 -0.60
N TRP A 33 -17.19 20.33 0.56
CA TRP A 33 -17.77 21.29 1.49
C TRP A 33 -17.93 22.68 0.86
N GLU A 34 -16.87 23.22 0.26
CA GLU A 34 -16.87 24.54 -0.39
C GLU A 34 -17.90 24.66 -1.52
N GLU A 35 -18.18 23.57 -2.24
CA GLU A 35 -19.17 23.55 -3.32
C GLU A 35 -20.60 23.33 -2.82
N THR A 36 -20.77 22.58 -1.72
CA THR A 36 -22.10 22.25 -1.18
C THR A 36 -22.61 23.34 -0.21
N SER A 37 -21.71 24.14 0.38
CA SER A 37 -22.01 25.03 1.50
C SER A 37 -21.49 26.45 1.30
N ASN A 38 -22.28 27.43 1.75
CA ASN A 38 -21.84 28.82 1.91
C ASN A 38 -21.22 29.10 3.29
N TYR A 39 -21.19 28.12 4.19
CA TYR A 39 -20.61 28.25 5.52
C TYR A 39 -19.11 27.99 5.49
N SER A 40 -18.32 28.84 6.17
CA SER A 40 -16.90 28.56 6.39
C SER A 40 -16.74 27.36 7.34
N ILE A 41 -15.85 26.44 7.01
CA ILE A 41 -15.40 25.40 7.94
C ILE A 41 -14.84 26.12 9.18
N ALA A 42 -15.41 25.85 10.35
CA ALA A 42 -14.88 26.37 11.61
C ALA A 42 -13.53 25.70 11.89
N LEU A 43 -12.45 26.34 11.47
CA LEU A 43 -11.06 25.89 11.65
C LEU A 43 -10.53 26.18 13.07
N ASP A 44 -11.25 26.97 13.86
CA ASP A 44 -10.79 27.49 15.14
C ASP A 44 -11.53 26.86 16.33
N SER A 45 -11.06 25.70 16.75
CA SER A 45 -10.68 25.44 18.15
C SER A 45 -9.97 24.09 18.26
N ASN A 46 -9.32 23.83 19.40
CA ASN A 46 -8.93 22.48 19.84
C ASN A 46 -10.19 21.61 20.08
N ILE A 47 -11.05 21.48 19.07
CA ILE A 47 -12.27 20.70 19.14
C ILE A 47 -11.87 19.25 18.96
N SER A 48 -12.03 18.50 20.03
CA SER A 48 -11.95 17.05 20.05
C SER A 48 -13.36 16.43 20.05
N GLU A 49 -14.41 17.25 20.17
CA GLU A 49 -15.81 16.84 20.12
C GLU A 49 -16.71 17.92 19.51
N CYS A 50 -17.48 17.56 18.47
CA CYS A 50 -18.47 18.43 17.86
C CYS A 50 -19.84 18.37 18.51
N GLU A 51 -20.66 19.40 18.25
CA GLU A 51 -22.04 19.51 18.73
C GLU A 51 -22.92 18.37 18.20
N LYS A 52 -23.60 17.66 19.09
CA LYS A 52 -24.33 16.40 18.79
C LYS A 52 -25.80 16.63 18.42
N ASN A 53 -26.22 17.88 18.19
CA ASN A 53 -27.61 18.18 17.90
C ASN A 53 -27.97 17.79 16.46
N LYS A 54 -28.58 16.61 16.31
CA LYS A 54 -28.99 16.05 15.01
C LYS A 54 -29.99 16.90 14.23
N SER A 55 -30.67 17.83 14.89
CA SER A 55 -31.63 18.74 14.26
C SER A 55 -31.00 20.04 13.77
N SER A 56 -29.71 20.27 14.02
CA SER A 56 -29.04 21.47 13.54
C SER A 56 -28.82 21.39 12.01
N PRO A 57 -28.98 22.49 11.27
CA PRO A 57 -28.74 22.52 9.83
C PRO A 57 -27.27 22.23 9.48
N LEU A 58 -26.33 22.55 10.38
CA LEU A 58 -24.91 22.25 10.22
C LEU A 58 -24.63 20.74 10.27
N PHE A 59 -25.29 20.01 11.17
CA PHE A 59 -25.13 18.55 11.29
C PHE A 59 -25.65 17.82 10.05
N LEU A 60 -26.82 18.23 9.54
CA LEU A 60 -27.39 17.64 8.32
C LEU A 60 -26.51 17.92 7.09
N LEU A 61 -25.94 19.12 7.01
CA LEU A 61 -25.00 19.49 5.96
C LEU A 61 -23.70 18.66 6.04
N GLN A 62 -23.14 18.46 7.24
CA GLN A 62 -21.97 17.60 7.46
C GLN A 62 -22.23 16.18 6.97
N GLU A 63 -23.38 15.59 7.33
CA GLU A 63 -23.77 14.25 6.87
C GLU A 63 -23.88 14.17 5.34
N GLU A 64 -24.43 15.21 4.70
CA GLU A 64 -24.50 15.27 3.23
C GLU A 64 -23.11 15.35 2.58
N VAL A 65 -22.23 16.20 3.10
CA VAL A 65 -20.85 16.35 2.60
C VAL A 65 -20.08 15.05 2.78
N GLN A 66 -20.17 14.42 3.95
CA GLN A 66 -19.53 13.13 4.24
C GLN A 66 -19.99 12.03 3.29
N LYS A 67 -21.30 11.96 3.03
CA LYS A 67 -21.88 11.01 2.07
C LYS A 67 -21.39 11.26 0.65
N LYS A 68 -21.31 12.52 0.21
CA LYS A 68 -20.77 12.86 -1.12
C LYS A 68 -19.28 12.55 -1.21
N ALA A 69 -18.50 12.88 -0.18
CA ALA A 69 -17.07 12.65 -0.13
C ALA A 69 -16.72 11.16 -0.09
N SER A 70 -17.45 10.35 0.68
CA SER A 70 -17.24 8.89 0.69
C SER A 70 -17.55 8.24 -0.66
N LEU A 71 -18.67 8.62 -1.30
CA LEU A 71 -19.00 8.13 -2.64
C LEU A 71 -17.97 8.55 -3.70
N PHE A 72 -17.49 9.80 -3.62
CA PHE A 72 -16.50 10.30 -4.55
C PHE A 72 -15.12 9.65 -4.35
N SER A 73 -14.68 9.45 -3.11
CA SER A 73 -13.46 8.69 -2.80
C SER A 73 -13.53 7.26 -3.34
N LEU A 74 -14.67 6.59 -3.19
CA LEU A 74 -14.88 5.27 -3.78
C LEU A 74 -14.79 5.29 -5.30
N GLN A 75 -15.35 6.31 -5.97
CA GLN A 75 -15.21 6.48 -7.42
C GLN A 75 -13.75 6.69 -7.85
N MET A 76 -13.00 7.51 -7.10
CA MET A 76 -11.56 7.72 -7.35
C MET A 76 -10.77 6.41 -7.20
N ASP A 77 -11.01 5.64 -6.14
CA ASP A 77 -10.31 4.38 -5.90
C ASP A 77 -10.63 3.35 -7.00
N LEU A 78 -11.91 3.22 -7.38
CA LEU A 78 -12.32 2.31 -8.47
C LEU A 78 -11.73 2.71 -9.82
N SER A 79 -11.62 4.03 -10.09
CA SER A 79 -11.04 4.53 -11.33
C SER A 79 -9.54 4.19 -11.47
N GLY A 80 -8.81 4.17 -10.35
CA GLY A 80 -7.40 3.82 -10.29
C GLY A 80 -7.14 2.30 -10.18
N LEU A 81 -8.11 1.52 -9.68
CA LEU A 81 -7.93 0.10 -9.43
C LEU A 81 -7.66 -0.70 -10.72
N ILE A 82 -8.53 -0.59 -11.72
CA ILE A 82 -8.43 -1.39 -12.95
C ILE A 82 -7.13 -1.06 -13.73
N PRO A 83 -6.83 0.22 -14.04
CA PRO A 83 -5.60 0.56 -14.75
C PRO A 83 -4.36 0.24 -13.91
N GLY A 84 -4.45 0.41 -12.58
CA GLY A 84 -3.37 0.16 -11.64
C GLY A 84 -2.95 -1.30 -11.61
N VAL A 85 -3.93 -2.20 -11.54
CA VAL A 85 -3.68 -3.65 -11.58
C VAL A 85 -3.07 -4.03 -12.92
N MET A 86 -3.65 -3.59 -14.05
CA MET A 86 -3.12 -3.88 -15.38
C MET A 86 -1.68 -3.39 -15.56
N SER A 87 -1.40 -2.14 -15.17
CA SER A 87 -0.06 -1.56 -15.25
C SER A 87 0.93 -2.28 -14.33
N THR A 88 0.52 -2.60 -13.09
CA THR A 88 1.36 -3.36 -12.14
C THR A 88 1.78 -4.70 -12.72
N PHE A 89 0.83 -5.44 -13.33
CA PHE A 89 1.13 -6.71 -13.98
C PHE A 89 2.11 -6.55 -15.13
N ILE A 90 1.87 -5.60 -16.04
CA ILE A 90 2.73 -5.33 -17.19
C ILE A 90 4.14 -4.98 -16.72
N LEU A 91 4.27 -4.06 -15.77
CA LEU A 91 5.58 -3.58 -15.30
C LEU A 91 6.36 -4.65 -14.56
N LEU A 92 5.72 -5.38 -13.64
CA LEU A 92 6.38 -6.45 -12.90
C LEU A 92 6.76 -7.62 -13.83
N SER A 93 5.96 -7.90 -14.87
CA SER A 93 6.31 -8.90 -15.88
C SER A 93 7.57 -8.55 -16.65
N HIS A 94 7.66 -7.29 -17.07
CA HIS A 94 8.77 -6.80 -17.88
C HIS A 94 10.04 -6.67 -17.04
N SER A 95 9.85 -6.36 -15.75
CA SER A 95 10.90 -6.31 -14.72
C SER A 95 11.71 -7.60 -14.62
N ASP A 96 11.05 -8.76 -14.78
CA ASP A 96 11.72 -10.06 -14.70
C ASP A 96 12.74 -10.28 -15.83
N GLN A 97 12.55 -9.62 -16.98
CA GLN A 97 13.36 -9.80 -18.20
C GLN A 97 14.35 -8.66 -18.43
N GLN A 98 13.92 -7.40 -18.27
CA GLN A 98 14.72 -6.21 -18.58
C GLN A 98 15.38 -5.56 -17.35
N GLY A 99 15.18 -6.15 -16.17
CA GLY A 99 15.76 -5.70 -14.92
C GLY A 99 14.80 -4.82 -14.09
N ARG A 100 15.08 -4.79 -12.78
CA ARG A 100 14.19 -4.20 -11.76
C ARG A 100 14.10 -2.67 -11.76
N LYS A 101 14.94 -1.98 -12.54
CA LYS A 101 15.06 -0.52 -12.54
C LYS A 101 13.91 0.17 -13.29
N LEU A 102 13.40 -0.43 -14.37
CA LEU A 102 12.36 0.18 -15.21
C LEU A 102 11.02 0.40 -14.47
N PRO A 103 10.47 -0.58 -13.72
CA PRO A 103 9.26 -0.36 -12.92
C PRO A 103 9.45 0.73 -11.87
N LEU A 104 10.60 0.78 -11.19
CA LEU A 104 10.90 1.80 -10.18
C LEU A 104 10.85 3.22 -10.77
N ILE A 105 11.43 3.41 -11.96
CA ILE A 105 11.38 4.69 -12.67
C ILE A 105 9.94 5.03 -13.04
N LEU A 106 9.21 4.11 -13.69
CA LEU A 106 7.88 4.43 -14.20
C LEU A 106 6.87 4.71 -13.07
N SER A 107 6.92 3.92 -11.99
CA SER A 107 6.08 4.17 -10.81
C SER A 107 6.44 5.50 -10.14
N SER A 108 7.73 5.87 -10.09
CA SER A 108 8.15 7.17 -9.53
C SER A 108 7.71 8.35 -10.40
N VAL A 109 7.78 8.22 -11.74
CA VAL A 109 7.29 9.24 -12.68
C VAL A 109 5.78 9.43 -12.54
N SER A 110 5.00 8.36 -12.46
CA SER A 110 3.55 8.46 -12.27
C SER A 110 3.17 9.10 -10.94
N SER A 111 3.91 8.77 -9.86
CA SER A 111 3.69 9.36 -8.53
C SER A 111 4.02 10.85 -8.51
N LEU A 112 5.11 11.25 -9.18
CA LEU A 112 5.48 12.65 -9.35
C LEU A 112 4.43 13.41 -10.15
N ALA A 113 3.99 12.86 -11.29
CA ALA A 113 2.96 13.45 -12.12
C ALA A 113 1.64 13.62 -11.36
N THR A 114 1.27 12.62 -10.54
CA THR A 114 0.08 12.69 -9.67
C THR A 114 0.21 13.82 -8.64
N SER A 115 1.37 13.94 -7.99
CA SER A 115 1.61 14.99 -6.98
C SER A 115 1.63 16.40 -7.59
N VAL A 116 2.22 16.55 -8.79
CA VAL A 116 2.17 17.80 -9.55
C VAL A 116 0.74 18.13 -9.95
N TRP A 117 -0.04 17.14 -10.42
CA TRP A 117 -1.44 17.34 -10.77
C TRP A 117 -2.28 17.78 -9.56
N LEU A 118 -2.11 17.13 -8.41
CA LEU A 118 -2.77 17.54 -7.15
C LEU A 118 -2.38 18.97 -6.73
N CYS A 119 -1.11 19.33 -6.89
CA CYS A 119 -0.63 20.69 -6.62
C CYS A 119 -1.30 21.72 -7.55
N LEU A 120 -1.41 21.41 -8.85
CA LEU A 120 -2.09 22.29 -9.83
C LEU A 120 -3.59 22.42 -9.51
N LEU A 121 -4.25 21.32 -9.18
CA LEU A 121 -5.67 21.32 -8.76
C LEU A 121 -5.89 22.21 -7.54
N ALA A 122 -5.00 22.12 -6.54
CA ALA A 122 -5.05 22.93 -5.33
C ALA A 122 -4.76 24.41 -5.61
N TYR A 123 -3.78 24.71 -6.47
CA TYR A 123 -3.39 26.09 -6.77
C TYR A 123 -4.45 26.85 -7.57
N PHE A 124 -5.02 26.20 -8.60
CA PHE A 124 -6.03 26.82 -9.46
C PHE A 124 -7.46 26.66 -8.94
N ALA A 125 -7.66 26.01 -7.79
CA ALA A 125 -8.98 25.69 -7.23
C ALA A 125 -9.91 25.07 -8.29
N LEU A 126 -9.39 24.08 -9.03
CA LEU A 126 -10.09 23.41 -10.12
C LEU A 126 -11.25 22.52 -9.61
N PRO A 127 -12.23 22.18 -10.48
CA PRO A 127 -13.37 21.34 -10.10
C PRO A 127 -12.91 19.99 -9.52
N PHE A 128 -13.54 19.57 -8.42
CA PHE A 128 -13.11 18.38 -7.67
C PHE A 128 -13.21 17.10 -8.50
N GLN A 129 -14.06 17.04 -9.52
CA GLN A 129 -14.17 15.92 -10.46
C GLN A 129 -12.83 15.57 -11.13
N LEU A 130 -11.94 16.55 -11.32
CA LEU A 130 -10.60 16.33 -11.88
C LEU A 130 -9.64 15.60 -10.92
N LEU A 131 -10.02 15.39 -9.65
CA LEU A 131 -9.28 14.53 -8.72
C LEU A 131 -9.31 13.06 -9.17
N ILE A 132 -10.34 12.62 -9.89
CA ILE A 132 -10.39 11.27 -10.49
C ILE A 132 -9.22 11.07 -11.46
N ALA A 133 -8.84 12.12 -12.21
CA ALA A 133 -7.70 12.07 -13.11
C ALA A 133 -6.37 11.83 -12.36
N SER A 134 -6.26 12.29 -11.10
CA SER A 134 -5.07 12.03 -10.27
C SER A 134 -4.87 10.53 -10.01
N SER A 135 -5.95 9.82 -9.64
CA SER A 135 -5.93 8.37 -9.43
C SER A 135 -5.61 7.62 -10.72
N PHE A 136 -6.13 8.08 -11.86
CA PHE A 136 -5.82 7.49 -13.16
C PHE A 136 -4.35 7.66 -13.55
N ILE A 137 -3.78 8.86 -13.37
CA ILE A 137 -2.36 9.14 -13.66
C ILE A 137 -1.44 8.27 -12.80
N GLY A 138 -1.72 8.14 -11.50
CA GLY A 138 -0.96 7.26 -10.61
C GLY A 138 -1.08 5.78 -10.99
N ALA A 139 -2.28 5.37 -11.41
CA ALA A 139 -2.58 4.01 -11.81
C ALA A 139 -1.83 3.58 -13.08
N LEU A 140 -1.59 4.49 -14.03
CA LEU A 140 -0.82 4.19 -15.24
C LEU A 140 0.61 3.73 -14.96
N GLY A 141 1.22 4.15 -13.85
CA GLY A 141 2.54 3.65 -13.42
C GLY A 141 2.49 2.52 -12.39
N GLY A 142 1.32 1.92 -12.18
CA GLY A 142 1.15 0.76 -11.30
C GLY A 142 1.04 1.10 -9.82
N ASN A 143 0.71 2.36 -9.49
CA ASN A 143 0.54 2.87 -8.13
C ASN A 143 1.77 2.61 -7.21
N PHE A 144 1.61 2.88 -5.92
CA PHE A 144 2.62 2.56 -4.90
C PHE A 144 2.91 1.05 -4.84
N THR A 145 1.95 0.19 -5.17
CA THR A 145 2.10 -1.28 -5.14
C THR A 145 3.22 -1.78 -6.04
N THR A 146 3.35 -1.21 -7.25
CA THR A 146 4.44 -1.60 -8.18
C THR A 146 5.80 -1.14 -7.67
N PHE A 147 5.87 0.07 -7.11
CA PHE A 147 7.11 0.60 -6.54
C PHE A 147 7.62 -0.30 -5.40
N TRP A 148 6.76 -0.63 -4.43
CA TRP A 148 7.09 -1.53 -3.34
C TRP A 148 7.46 -2.93 -3.82
N GLY A 149 6.68 -3.49 -4.74
CA GLY A 149 6.96 -4.80 -5.33
C GLY A 149 8.32 -4.85 -6.03
N ALA A 150 8.66 -3.82 -6.79
CA ALA A 150 9.95 -3.72 -7.47
C ALA A 150 11.12 -3.52 -6.49
N CYS A 151 10.94 -2.76 -5.42
CA CYS A 151 11.92 -2.60 -4.33
C CYS A 151 12.21 -3.93 -3.63
N PHE A 152 11.18 -4.69 -3.24
CA PHE A 152 11.36 -6.00 -2.62
C PHE A 152 12.01 -7.00 -3.58
N ALA A 153 11.61 -7.02 -4.85
CA ALA A 153 12.25 -7.85 -5.86
C ALA A 153 13.73 -7.48 -6.07
N TYR A 154 14.07 -6.18 -6.03
CA TYR A 154 15.45 -5.70 -6.08
C TYR A 154 16.28 -6.19 -4.89
N ILE A 155 15.74 -6.14 -3.67
CA ILE A 155 16.41 -6.64 -2.46
C ILE A 155 16.67 -8.15 -2.57
N VAL A 156 15.67 -8.91 -3.01
CA VAL A 156 15.78 -10.36 -3.22
C VAL A 156 16.86 -10.68 -4.25
N ASP A 157 16.93 -9.93 -5.35
CA ASP A 157 17.93 -10.15 -6.41
C ASP A 157 19.37 -9.84 -5.96
N GLN A 158 19.57 -9.03 -4.92
CA GLN A 158 20.90 -8.66 -4.38
C GLN A 158 21.43 -9.67 -3.34
N CYS A 159 20.54 -10.39 -2.65
CA CYS A 159 20.92 -11.23 -1.53
C CYS A 159 21.04 -12.71 -1.96
N LYS A 160 22.24 -13.29 -1.84
CA LYS A 160 22.49 -14.71 -2.14
C LYS A 160 21.93 -15.66 -1.08
N GLU A 161 21.84 -15.20 0.16
CA GLU A 161 21.38 -15.98 1.31
C GLU A 161 20.00 -15.51 1.77
N GLY A 162 19.07 -16.45 1.96
CA GLY A 162 17.70 -16.13 2.40
C GLY A 162 17.64 -15.39 3.74
N LYS A 163 18.53 -15.71 4.69
CA LYS A 163 18.58 -15.03 6.00
C LYS A 163 18.93 -13.55 5.86
N GLN A 164 19.84 -13.20 4.95
CA GLN A 164 20.22 -11.81 4.69
C GLN A 164 19.06 -11.04 4.04
N THR A 165 18.35 -11.68 3.10
CA THR A 165 17.15 -11.12 2.46
C THR A 165 16.08 -10.79 3.50
N THR A 166 15.80 -11.73 4.42
CA THR A 166 14.79 -11.53 5.48
C THR A 166 15.15 -10.37 6.39
N VAL A 167 16.41 -10.29 6.83
CA VAL A 167 16.87 -9.19 7.68
C VAL A 167 16.76 -7.84 6.95
N ARG A 168 17.15 -7.78 5.67
CA ARG A 168 17.09 -6.55 4.88
C ARG A 168 15.65 -6.09 4.62
N ILE A 169 14.73 -7.01 4.37
CA ILE A 169 13.29 -6.70 4.25
C ILE A 169 12.75 -6.18 5.58
N ALA A 170 13.10 -6.80 6.72
CA ALA A 170 12.67 -6.33 8.03
C ALA A 170 13.19 -4.91 8.35
N ILE A 171 14.44 -4.60 7.98
CA ILE A 171 15.00 -3.24 8.11
C ILE A 171 14.21 -2.26 7.24
N VAL A 172 13.86 -2.64 6.02
CA VAL A 172 13.04 -1.83 5.12
C VAL A 172 11.66 -1.55 5.71
N ASP A 173 10.96 -2.58 6.20
CA ASP A 173 9.64 -2.41 6.83
C ASP A 173 9.71 -1.50 8.05
N PHE A 174 10.78 -1.60 8.84
CA PHE A 174 11.05 -0.68 9.96
C PHE A 174 11.22 0.76 9.48
N ILE A 175 12.00 0.99 8.41
CA ILE A 175 12.20 2.33 7.83
C ILE A 175 10.86 2.90 7.34
N ILE A 176 10.04 2.08 6.66
CA ILE A 176 8.72 2.51 6.18
C ILE A 176 7.86 2.96 7.36
N GLY A 177 7.70 2.11 8.38
CA GLY A 177 6.89 2.44 9.56
C GLY A 177 7.37 3.69 10.29
N LEU A 178 8.70 3.83 10.46
CA LEU A 178 9.29 5.00 11.13
C LEU A 178 9.05 6.29 10.34
N VAL A 179 9.31 6.27 9.03
CA VAL A 179 9.12 7.43 8.15
C VAL A 179 7.64 7.80 8.08
N SER A 180 6.77 6.84 7.83
CA SER A 180 5.32 7.05 7.79
C SER A 180 4.79 7.63 9.10
N GLY A 181 5.31 7.18 10.25
CA GLY A 181 4.96 7.72 11.57
C GLY A 181 5.39 9.18 11.75
N LEU A 182 6.66 9.49 11.46
CA LEU A 182 7.20 10.85 11.55
C LEU A 182 6.50 11.82 10.57
N THR A 183 6.23 11.34 9.35
CA THR A 183 5.46 12.10 8.37
C THR A 183 4.02 12.30 8.84
N GLY A 184 3.38 11.28 9.42
CA GLY A 184 2.04 11.40 9.99
C GLY A 184 1.97 12.50 11.05
N LEU A 185 2.89 12.49 12.02
CA LEU A 185 2.98 13.50 13.08
C LEU A 185 3.19 14.92 12.54
N SER A 186 4.00 15.08 11.49
CA SER A 186 4.29 16.39 10.90
C SER A 186 3.24 16.85 9.88
N SER A 187 2.53 15.93 9.23
CA SER A 187 1.61 16.21 8.12
C SER A 187 0.49 17.19 8.51
N GLY A 188 -0.05 17.06 9.72
CA GLY A 188 -1.09 17.98 10.21
C GLY A 188 -0.59 19.39 10.46
N TYR A 189 0.65 19.55 10.95
CA TYR A 189 1.27 20.87 11.12
C TYR A 189 1.65 21.50 9.78
N ILE A 190 2.18 20.69 8.85
CA ILE A 190 2.48 21.11 7.48
C ILE A 190 1.20 21.63 6.80
N LEU A 191 0.10 20.90 6.94
CA LEU A 191 -1.18 21.32 6.35
C LEU A 191 -1.70 22.60 7.01
N LYS A 192 -1.64 22.69 8.34
CA LYS A 192 -2.16 23.83 9.09
C LYS A 192 -1.44 25.14 8.77
N GLU A 193 -0.11 25.10 8.66
CA GLU A 193 0.71 26.29 8.46
C GLU A 193 0.93 26.64 6.97
N LEU A 194 1.06 25.63 6.11
CA LEU A 194 1.41 25.84 4.69
C LEU A 194 0.22 25.61 3.75
N GLY A 195 -0.86 24.96 4.18
CA GLY A 195 -2.01 24.65 3.35
C GLY A 195 -1.76 23.54 2.31
N PHE A 196 -2.80 23.19 1.56
CA PHE A 196 -2.78 22.06 0.62
C PHE A 196 -1.77 22.20 -0.51
N VAL A 197 -1.65 23.40 -1.11
CA VAL A 197 -0.77 23.64 -2.27
C VAL A 197 0.67 23.31 -1.94
N TRP A 198 1.20 23.91 -0.87
CA TRP A 198 2.58 23.72 -0.45
C TRP A 198 2.84 22.29 0.05
N SER A 199 1.83 21.67 0.68
CA SER A 199 1.93 20.28 1.11
C SER A 199 2.10 19.32 -0.07
N PHE A 200 1.33 19.48 -1.16
CA PHE A 200 1.50 18.68 -2.37
C PHE A 200 2.81 19.03 -3.11
N LEU A 201 3.24 20.29 -3.07
CA LEU A 201 4.53 20.69 -3.65
C LEU A 201 5.71 20.01 -2.94
N ILE A 202 5.68 19.94 -1.60
CA ILE A 202 6.71 19.22 -0.82
C ILE A 202 6.77 17.75 -1.25
N ALA A 203 5.62 17.09 -1.39
CA ALA A 203 5.57 15.71 -1.88
C ALA A 203 6.17 15.57 -3.29
N ALA A 204 5.84 16.50 -4.20
CA ALA A 204 6.39 16.51 -5.56
C ALA A 204 7.92 16.71 -5.58
N VAL A 205 8.45 17.63 -4.77
CA VAL A 205 9.91 17.86 -4.68
C VAL A 205 10.63 16.61 -4.15
N VAL A 206 10.08 15.97 -3.13
CA VAL A 206 10.64 14.72 -2.58
C VAL A 206 10.63 13.59 -3.62
N LEU A 207 9.54 13.46 -4.38
CA LEU A 207 9.42 12.46 -5.45
C LEU A 207 10.34 12.76 -6.63
N ALA A 208 10.58 14.04 -6.96
CA ALA A 208 11.56 14.44 -7.97
C ALA A 208 12.98 14.05 -7.52
N GLY A 209 13.32 14.32 -6.25
CA GLY A 209 14.58 13.86 -5.65
C GLY A 209 14.73 12.34 -5.68
N ASN A 210 13.65 11.61 -5.38
CA ASN A 210 13.62 10.14 -5.48
C ASN A 210 13.87 9.66 -6.91
N LEU A 211 13.22 10.28 -7.90
CA LEU A 211 13.41 9.95 -9.31
C LEU A 211 14.85 10.21 -9.75
N ILE A 212 15.45 11.33 -9.35
CA ILE A 212 16.87 11.65 -9.61
C ILE A 212 17.77 10.58 -8.97
N TYR A 213 17.51 10.18 -7.73
CA TYR A 213 18.24 9.12 -7.06
C TYR A 213 18.18 7.80 -7.85
N ILE A 214 16.99 7.37 -8.26
CA ILE A 214 16.79 6.12 -9.00
C ILE A 214 17.49 6.19 -10.38
N LEU A 215 17.40 7.32 -11.08
CA LEU A 215 17.99 7.48 -12.42
C LEU A 215 19.53 7.45 -12.36
N PHE A 216 20.13 8.30 -11.54
CA PHE A 216 21.57 8.55 -11.57
C PHE A 216 22.38 7.68 -10.60
N PHE A 217 21.83 7.35 -9.43
CA PHE A 217 22.57 6.67 -8.37
C PHE A 217 22.25 5.20 -8.28
N LEU A 218 20.99 4.77 -8.49
CA LEU A 218 20.63 3.36 -8.36
C LEU A 218 21.25 2.51 -9.49
N GLY A 219 22.13 1.60 -9.09
CA GLY A 219 22.76 0.62 -9.98
C GLY A 219 21.81 -0.51 -10.35
N THR A 220 21.87 -0.97 -11.59
CA THR A 220 21.19 -2.20 -12.02
C THR A 220 22.05 -3.39 -11.58
N PRO A 221 21.54 -4.34 -10.77
CA PRO A 221 22.27 -5.58 -10.50
C PRO A 221 22.59 -6.25 -11.83
N ALA A 222 23.83 -6.72 -11.97
CA ALA A 222 24.26 -7.44 -13.16
C ALA A 222 23.60 -8.82 -13.17
N LYS A 223 22.35 -8.89 -13.67
CA LYS A 223 21.88 -10.11 -14.33
C LYS A 223 22.41 -10.09 -15.75
N GLU A 224 22.86 -11.26 -16.20
CA GLU A 224 23.43 -11.52 -17.51
C GLU A 224 22.73 -10.68 -18.58
N THR A 225 23.53 -9.99 -19.39
CA THR A 225 23.09 -9.21 -20.55
C THR A 225 21.90 -9.89 -21.22
N PRO A 226 20.74 -9.22 -21.36
CA PRO A 226 19.67 -9.79 -22.17
C PRO A 226 20.25 -10.02 -23.56
N SER A 227 20.24 -11.27 -24.03
CA SER A 227 20.47 -11.58 -25.42
C SER A 227 19.63 -10.63 -26.25
N GLN A 228 20.28 -9.88 -27.13
CA GLN A 228 19.82 -8.62 -27.72
C GLN A 228 18.61 -8.74 -28.67
N ASN A 229 17.85 -9.86 -28.67
CA ASN A 229 16.95 -10.20 -29.77
C ASN A 229 15.47 -10.43 -29.49
N ASP A 230 14.98 -10.43 -28.25
CA ASP A 230 13.53 -10.60 -28.03
C ASP A 230 12.95 -9.39 -27.30
N SER A 231 12.57 -8.36 -28.07
CA SER A 231 11.59 -7.38 -27.63
C SER A 231 10.22 -8.06 -27.54
N VAL A 232 10.04 -8.90 -26.52
CA VAL A 232 8.75 -9.54 -26.23
C VAL A 232 7.73 -8.43 -26.08
N SER A 233 6.75 -8.42 -26.99
CA SER A 233 5.68 -7.42 -26.99
C SER A 233 4.97 -7.44 -25.64
N CYS A 234 4.53 -6.27 -25.16
CA CYS A 234 3.78 -6.13 -23.90
C CYS A 234 2.61 -7.14 -23.81
N GLY A 235 1.93 -7.39 -24.94
CA GLY A 235 0.84 -8.37 -25.02
C GLY A 235 1.31 -9.82 -24.85
N GLU A 236 2.53 -10.15 -25.27
CA GLU A 236 3.11 -11.49 -25.18
C GLU A 236 3.67 -11.76 -23.78
N ALA A 237 4.23 -10.75 -23.11
CA ALA A 237 4.59 -10.82 -21.70
C ALA A 237 3.35 -11.04 -20.81
N PHE A 238 2.26 -10.31 -21.07
CA PHE A 238 0.98 -10.50 -20.38
C PHE A 238 0.41 -11.90 -20.61
N LYS A 239 0.40 -12.37 -21.86
CA LYS A 239 -0.05 -13.72 -22.23
C LYS A 239 0.79 -14.80 -21.54
N ASN A 240 2.11 -14.66 -21.49
CA ASN A 240 3.01 -15.62 -20.87
C ASN A 240 2.83 -15.70 -19.35
N LEU A 241 2.58 -14.57 -18.66
CA LEU A 241 2.28 -14.57 -17.23
C LEU A 241 0.90 -15.13 -16.90
N PHE A 242 -0.11 -14.76 -17.69
CA PHE A 242 -1.44 -15.31 -17.54
C PHE A 242 -1.41 -16.82 -17.78
N TYR A 243 -0.66 -17.27 -18.79
CA TYR A 243 -0.42 -18.68 -19.06
C TYR A 243 0.33 -19.36 -17.91
N ARG A 244 1.39 -18.77 -17.36
CA ARG A 244 2.11 -19.31 -16.20
C ARG A 244 1.21 -19.46 -14.98
N THR A 245 0.47 -18.40 -14.64
CA THR A 245 -0.49 -18.40 -13.52
C THR A 245 -1.57 -19.45 -13.75
N PHE A 246 -2.13 -19.50 -14.97
CA PHE A 246 -3.14 -20.48 -15.36
C PHE A 246 -2.60 -21.92 -15.29
N MET A 247 -1.36 -22.16 -15.73
CA MET A 247 -0.70 -23.47 -15.64
C MET A 247 -0.44 -23.87 -14.19
N LEU A 248 -0.10 -22.92 -13.31
CA LEU A 248 0.02 -23.12 -11.87
C LEU A 248 -1.29 -23.64 -11.25
N PHE A 249 -2.40 -23.04 -11.65
CA PHE A 249 -3.74 -23.52 -11.28
C PHE A 249 -4.15 -24.80 -12.00
N LYS A 250 -3.67 -25.05 -13.23
CA LYS A 250 -4.03 -26.25 -14.00
C LYS A 250 -3.34 -27.50 -13.46
N ASN A 251 -2.08 -27.38 -13.08
CA ASN A 251 -1.21 -28.50 -12.70
C ASN A 251 -1.30 -28.85 -11.20
N ALA A 252 -1.91 -28.00 -10.37
CA ALA A 252 -2.14 -28.31 -8.97
C ALA A 252 -3.20 -29.43 -8.77
N PRO A 253 -3.06 -30.34 -7.79
CA PRO A 253 -4.12 -31.27 -7.41
C PRO A 253 -5.38 -30.54 -6.92
N GLY A 254 -6.57 -31.14 -7.07
CA GLY A 254 -7.86 -30.47 -6.82
C GLY A 254 -7.97 -29.79 -5.44
N ARG A 255 -7.44 -30.41 -4.39
CA ARG A 255 -7.39 -29.84 -3.03
C ARG A 255 -6.46 -28.62 -2.92
N GLN A 256 -5.34 -28.62 -3.63
CA GLN A 256 -4.38 -27.50 -3.65
C GLN A 256 -4.93 -26.35 -4.49
N LYS A 257 -5.64 -26.62 -5.60
CA LYS A 257 -6.36 -25.58 -6.37
C LYS A 257 -7.38 -24.85 -5.51
N PHE A 258 -8.18 -25.61 -4.76
CA PHE A 258 -9.18 -25.04 -3.86
C PHE A 258 -8.53 -24.19 -2.76
N LEU A 259 -7.46 -24.69 -2.14
CA LEU A 259 -6.72 -23.94 -1.11
C LEU A 259 -6.10 -22.65 -1.68
N LEU A 260 -5.48 -22.72 -2.86
CA LEU A 260 -4.88 -21.55 -3.51
C LEU A 260 -5.94 -20.50 -3.87
N SER A 261 -7.08 -20.94 -4.42
CA SER A 261 -8.21 -20.07 -4.75
C SER A 261 -8.81 -19.41 -3.51
N MET A 262 -9.02 -20.17 -2.44
CA MET A 262 -9.51 -19.62 -1.15
C MET A 262 -8.54 -18.60 -0.59
N LEU A 263 -7.24 -18.90 -0.57
CA LEU A 263 -6.24 -18.01 -0.01
C LEU A 263 -6.11 -16.71 -0.80
N LEU A 264 -6.14 -16.77 -2.14
CA LEU A 264 -6.14 -15.59 -3.00
C LEU A 264 -7.42 -14.77 -2.81
N PHE A 265 -8.58 -15.42 -2.73
CA PHE A 265 -9.84 -14.74 -2.46
C PHE A 265 -9.80 -14.00 -1.12
N THR A 266 -9.40 -14.67 -0.04
CA THR A 266 -9.24 -14.06 1.29
C THR A 266 -8.25 -12.90 1.26
N MET A 267 -7.10 -13.04 0.60
CA MET A 267 -6.11 -11.98 0.49
C MET A 267 -6.66 -10.75 -0.25
N MET A 268 -7.36 -10.96 -1.37
CA MET A 268 -7.94 -9.86 -2.16
C MET A 268 -9.07 -9.17 -1.42
N THR A 269 -9.98 -9.91 -0.79
CA THR A 269 -11.06 -9.33 0.02
C THR A 269 -10.48 -8.55 1.20
N TYR A 270 -9.48 -9.08 1.88
CA TYR A 270 -8.86 -8.38 3.00
C TYR A 270 -8.09 -7.13 2.55
N PHE A 271 -7.38 -7.19 1.42
CA PHE A 271 -6.73 -6.03 0.83
C PHE A 271 -7.75 -4.92 0.48
N PHE A 272 -8.90 -5.29 -0.10
CA PHE A 272 -9.98 -4.36 -0.37
C PHE A 272 -10.50 -3.68 0.90
N VAL A 273 -10.67 -4.44 1.98
CA VAL A 273 -11.07 -3.88 3.29
C VAL A 273 -10.03 -2.90 3.81
N VAL A 274 -8.75 -3.29 3.86
CA VAL A 274 -7.68 -2.44 4.41
C VAL A 274 -7.57 -1.12 3.62
N VAL A 275 -7.53 -1.18 2.29
CA VAL A 275 -7.43 0.02 1.45
C VAL A 275 -8.69 0.88 1.57
N GLY A 276 -9.88 0.28 1.49
CA GLY A 276 -11.15 1.01 1.54
C GLY A 276 -11.44 1.66 2.89
N THR A 277 -10.90 1.13 3.99
CA THR A 277 -11.08 1.74 5.31
C THR A 277 -10.33 3.07 5.47
N GLY A 278 -9.23 3.29 4.75
CA GLY A 278 -8.38 4.48 4.92
C GLY A 278 -9.14 5.82 4.79
N PRO A 279 -9.79 6.09 3.65
CA PRO A 279 -10.58 7.31 3.47
C PRO A 279 -11.76 7.41 4.44
N ILE A 280 -12.40 6.27 4.76
CA ILE A 280 -13.54 6.20 5.69
C ILE A 280 -13.12 6.64 7.09
N PHE A 281 -11.96 6.19 7.57
CA PHE A 281 -11.42 6.60 8.87
C PHE A 281 -11.21 8.11 8.94
N ILE A 282 -10.61 8.71 7.92
CA ILE A 282 -10.35 10.15 7.88
C ILE A 282 -11.67 10.94 7.82
N LEU A 283 -12.63 10.50 7.00
CA LEU A 283 -13.95 11.14 6.94
C LEU A 283 -14.72 11.02 8.26
N TYR A 284 -14.61 9.89 8.96
CA TYR A 284 -15.21 9.73 10.28
C TYR A 284 -14.55 10.64 11.33
N GLU A 285 -13.24 10.84 11.24
CA GLU A 285 -12.48 11.72 12.12
C GLU A 285 -12.80 13.20 11.87
N LEU A 286 -13.01 13.60 10.62
CA LEU A 286 -13.34 14.98 10.22
C LEU A 286 -14.75 15.42 10.64
N ASP A 287 -15.70 14.49 10.73
CA ASP A 287 -17.10 14.78 11.01
C ASP A 287 -17.51 14.56 12.48
N ALA A 288 -18.75 14.95 12.81
CA ALA A 288 -19.33 14.68 14.11
C ALA A 288 -19.41 13.15 14.35
N PRO A 289 -19.03 12.64 15.54
CA PRO A 289 -18.87 13.38 16.81
C PRO A 289 -17.46 13.91 17.10
N LEU A 290 -16.44 13.59 16.29
CA LEU A 290 -15.04 13.84 16.61
C LEU A 290 -14.55 15.22 16.14
N CYS A 291 -14.87 15.63 14.91
CA CYS A 291 -14.44 16.89 14.31
C CYS A 291 -12.96 17.21 14.51
N TRP A 292 -12.11 16.23 14.23
CA TRP A 292 -10.67 16.37 14.34
C TRP A 292 -10.16 17.45 13.38
N ASN A 293 -9.29 18.30 13.92
CA ASN A 293 -8.47 19.16 13.09
C ASN A 293 -7.37 18.35 12.37
N GLU A 294 -6.70 19.02 11.45
CA GLU A 294 -5.63 18.46 10.62
C GLU A 294 -4.49 17.83 11.46
N VAL A 295 -4.22 18.36 12.66
CA VAL A 295 -3.20 17.86 13.59
C VAL A 295 -3.61 16.52 14.22
N PHE A 296 -4.86 16.40 14.70
CA PHE A 296 -5.36 15.14 15.26
C PHE A 296 -5.42 14.02 14.21
N ILE A 297 -5.78 14.35 12.96
CA ILE A 297 -5.72 13.40 11.84
C ILE A 297 -4.28 12.94 11.60
N GLY A 298 -3.31 13.86 11.69
CA GLY A 298 -1.88 13.53 11.67
C GLY A 298 -1.47 12.53 12.75
N TYR A 299 -1.94 12.72 13.99
CA TYR A 299 -1.73 11.76 15.09
C TYR A 299 -2.37 10.39 14.81
N GLY A 300 -3.59 10.36 14.28
CA GLY A 300 -4.25 9.12 13.86
C GLY A 300 -3.46 8.37 12.77
N SER A 301 -2.94 9.09 11.77
CA SER A 301 -2.07 8.55 10.71
C SER A 301 -0.75 8.01 11.27
N ALA A 302 -0.14 8.73 12.20
CA ALA A 302 1.09 8.30 12.86
C ALA A 302 0.90 7.00 13.66
N LEU A 303 -0.19 6.89 14.41
CA LEU A 303 -0.55 5.65 15.12
C LEU A 303 -0.83 4.50 14.14
N GLY A 304 -1.47 4.78 13.00
CA GLY A 304 -1.62 3.80 11.92
C GLY A 304 -0.26 3.27 11.44
N SER A 305 0.75 4.13 11.34
CA SER A 305 2.09 3.73 10.88
C SER A 305 2.81 2.79 11.86
N VAL A 306 2.43 2.78 13.14
CA VAL A 306 2.94 1.79 14.13
C VAL A 306 2.58 0.37 13.72
N SER A 307 1.52 0.17 12.91
CA SER A 307 1.10 -1.15 12.44
C SER A 307 2.18 -1.88 11.65
N PHE A 308 3.07 -1.17 10.95
CA PHE A 308 4.18 -1.79 10.21
C PHE A 308 5.19 -2.43 11.17
N LEU A 309 5.55 -1.72 12.24
CA LEU A 309 6.51 -2.21 13.23
C LEU A 309 5.93 -3.36 14.06
N SER A 310 4.74 -3.16 14.59
CA SER A 310 4.05 -4.17 15.39
C SER A 310 3.73 -5.44 14.63
N SER A 311 3.50 -5.38 13.33
CA SER A 311 3.19 -6.58 12.55
C SER A 311 4.40 -7.49 12.47
N PHE A 312 5.61 -6.93 12.34
CA PHE A 312 6.84 -7.72 12.42
C PHE A 312 7.00 -8.36 13.80
N LEU A 313 6.90 -7.58 14.88
CA LEU A 313 7.01 -8.10 16.25
C LEU A 313 5.90 -9.11 16.56
N GLY A 314 4.67 -8.87 16.09
CA GLY A 314 3.52 -9.72 16.29
C GLY A 314 3.69 -11.07 15.59
N ILE A 315 4.10 -11.07 14.33
CA ILE A 315 4.39 -12.33 13.61
C ILE A 315 5.56 -13.06 14.28
N TRP A 316 6.63 -12.35 14.63
CA TRP A 316 7.79 -12.95 15.30
C TRP A 316 7.39 -13.61 16.63
N LEU A 317 6.66 -12.90 17.50
CA LEU A 317 6.23 -13.39 18.80
C LEU A 317 5.24 -14.56 18.67
N PHE A 318 4.20 -14.42 17.84
CA PHE A 318 3.17 -15.45 17.69
C PHE A 318 3.67 -16.69 16.94
N SER A 319 4.66 -16.55 16.05
CA SER A 319 5.25 -17.69 15.33
C SER A 319 6.01 -18.67 16.24
N TYR A 320 6.39 -18.28 17.46
CA TYR A 320 6.94 -19.22 18.43
C TYR A 320 5.87 -20.12 19.05
N CYS A 321 4.62 -19.66 19.08
CA CYS A 321 3.54 -20.29 19.85
C CYS A 321 2.45 -20.93 18.97
N MET A 322 2.29 -20.48 17.72
CA MET A 322 1.14 -20.81 16.89
C MET A 322 1.52 -21.05 15.41
N GLU A 323 0.70 -21.84 14.71
CA GLU A 323 0.82 -22.01 13.26
C GLU A 323 0.29 -20.78 12.50
N ASP A 324 0.80 -20.56 11.27
CA ASP A 324 0.46 -19.42 10.41
C ASP A 324 -1.06 -19.16 10.32
N ILE A 325 -1.88 -20.20 10.19
CA ILE A 325 -3.33 -20.05 10.04
C ILE A 325 -4.00 -19.43 11.27
N HIS A 326 -3.51 -19.77 12.48
CA HIS A 326 -4.02 -19.20 13.72
C HIS A 326 -3.61 -17.74 13.86
N ILE A 327 -2.39 -17.39 13.45
CA ILE A 327 -1.91 -16.00 13.45
C ILE A 327 -2.76 -15.14 12.51
N ALA A 328 -3.08 -15.65 11.31
CA ALA A 328 -3.98 -14.97 10.38
C ALA A 328 -5.38 -14.80 10.98
N PHE A 329 -5.93 -15.84 11.60
CA PHE A 329 -7.26 -15.77 12.22
C PHE A 329 -7.31 -14.76 13.38
N VAL A 330 -6.32 -14.77 14.27
CA VAL A 330 -6.21 -13.80 15.38
C VAL A 330 -6.15 -12.38 14.84
N GLY A 331 -5.33 -12.12 13.82
CA GLY A 331 -5.27 -10.80 13.18
C GLY A 331 -6.61 -10.37 12.57
N LEU A 332 -7.33 -11.29 11.91
CA LEU A 332 -8.66 -11.02 11.36
C LEU A 332 -9.68 -10.66 12.47
N VAL A 333 -9.70 -11.43 13.56
CA VAL A 333 -10.59 -11.18 14.70
C VAL A 333 -10.29 -9.83 15.36
N ILE A 334 -9.00 -9.48 15.52
CA ILE A 334 -8.60 -8.17 16.05
C ILE A 334 -9.07 -7.05 15.12
N THR A 335 -8.86 -7.18 13.80
CA THR A 335 -9.34 -6.18 12.82
C THR A 335 -10.86 -6.04 12.85
N MET A 336 -11.60 -7.15 12.96
CA MET A 336 -13.07 -7.12 13.10
C MET A 336 -13.51 -6.43 14.39
N GLY A 337 -12.85 -6.73 15.51
CA GLY A 337 -13.09 -6.06 16.79
C GLY A 337 -12.80 -4.56 16.72
N GLY A 338 -11.71 -4.18 16.03
CA GLY A 338 -11.37 -2.78 15.74
C GLY A 338 -12.46 -2.07 14.96
N MET A 339 -12.93 -2.65 13.84
CA MET A 339 -14.02 -2.10 13.04
C MET A 339 -15.33 -1.96 13.84
N ALA A 340 -15.67 -2.98 14.65
CA ALA A 340 -16.83 -2.92 15.52
C ALA A 340 -16.70 -1.79 16.56
N MET A 341 -15.52 -1.61 17.14
CA MET A 341 -15.26 -0.53 18.09
C MET A 341 -15.33 0.85 17.42
N THR A 342 -14.88 1.00 16.17
CA THR A 342 -15.03 2.23 15.37
C THR A 342 -16.50 2.67 15.29
N ALA A 343 -17.43 1.73 15.09
CA ALA A 343 -18.86 2.05 14.99
C ALA A 343 -19.44 2.69 16.26
N PHE A 344 -18.82 2.46 17.42
CA PHE A 344 -19.22 3.02 18.71
C PHE A 344 -18.31 4.16 19.19
N ALA A 345 -17.29 4.54 18.42
CA ALA A 345 -16.25 5.49 18.82
C ALA A 345 -16.76 6.94 18.88
N ARG A 346 -17.32 7.36 20.02
CA ARG A 346 -17.88 8.71 20.19
C ARG A 346 -16.92 9.75 20.72
N THR A 347 -15.73 9.34 21.16
CA THR A 347 -14.71 10.22 21.77
C THR A 347 -13.35 9.98 21.13
N THR A 348 -12.48 10.97 21.19
CA THR A 348 -11.12 10.89 20.62
C THR A 348 -10.29 9.79 21.24
N LEU A 349 -10.41 9.59 22.55
CA LEU A 349 -9.75 8.49 23.27
C LEU A 349 -10.19 7.13 22.73
N MET A 350 -11.49 6.93 22.51
CA MET A 350 -12.00 5.69 21.95
C MET A 350 -11.47 5.46 20.53
N MET A 351 -11.38 6.52 19.74
CA MET A 351 -10.80 6.45 18.39
C MET A 351 -9.30 6.14 18.40
N PHE A 352 -8.54 6.68 19.35
CA PHE A 352 -7.14 6.30 19.52
C PHE A 352 -6.97 4.84 19.95
N LEU A 353 -7.83 4.33 20.84
CA LEU A 353 -7.85 2.91 21.20
C LEU A 353 -8.20 2.02 20.00
N VAL A 354 -9.11 2.45 19.14
CA VAL A 354 -9.39 1.78 17.85
C VAL A 354 -8.11 1.70 17.03
N ARG A 355 -7.40 2.82 16.81
CA ARG A 355 -6.12 2.82 16.06
C ARG A 355 -5.09 1.86 16.67
N LEU A 356 -5.07 1.69 18.00
CA LEU A 356 -4.22 0.70 18.66
C LEU A 356 -4.60 -0.77 18.36
N LEU A 357 -5.87 -1.09 18.11
CA LEU A 357 -6.27 -2.43 17.67
C LEU A 357 -5.86 -2.68 16.21
N PHE A 358 -5.93 -1.65 15.36
CA PHE A 358 -5.50 -1.71 13.96
C PHE A 358 -3.98 -1.86 13.78
N ILE A 359 -3.20 -1.77 14.86
CA ILE A 359 -1.78 -2.11 14.88
C ILE A 359 -1.52 -3.53 14.35
N PHE A 360 -2.47 -4.46 14.50
CA PHE A 360 -2.34 -5.82 13.96
C PHE A 360 -2.96 -6.00 12.56
N ALA A 361 -3.50 -4.94 11.94
CA ALA A 361 -4.23 -5.04 10.68
C ALA A 361 -3.35 -5.46 9.49
N VAL A 362 -2.03 -5.28 9.55
CA VAL A 362 -1.12 -5.70 8.47
C VAL A 362 -0.71 -7.18 8.63
N VAL A 363 -0.87 -7.78 9.82
CA VAL A 363 -0.49 -9.19 10.09
C VAL A 363 -1.19 -10.18 9.17
N PRO A 364 -2.53 -10.15 8.96
CA PRO A 364 -3.19 -11.10 8.07
C PRO A 364 -2.65 -11.06 6.64
N LEU A 365 -2.38 -9.87 6.07
CA LEU A 365 -1.83 -9.77 4.71
C LEU A 365 -0.47 -10.47 4.59
N SER A 366 0.43 -10.20 5.54
CA SER A 366 1.78 -10.79 5.54
C SER A 366 1.73 -12.31 5.70
N VAL A 367 0.88 -12.82 6.57
CA VAL A 367 0.74 -14.26 6.81
C VAL A 367 0.07 -14.98 5.64
N LEU A 368 -1.02 -14.42 5.09
CA LEU A 368 -1.70 -14.96 3.91
C LEU A 368 -0.74 -15.03 2.71
N ARG A 369 0.08 -13.99 2.50
CA ARG A 369 1.13 -13.99 1.46
C ARG A 369 2.17 -15.09 1.69
N SER A 370 2.61 -15.28 2.93
CA SER A 370 3.55 -16.34 3.31
C SER A 370 2.98 -17.73 3.03
N MET A 371 1.71 -17.96 3.40
CA MET A 371 0.99 -19.21 3.11
C MET A 371 0.85 -19.43 1.60
N LEU A 372 0.63 -18.37 0.82
CA LEU A 372 0.47 -18.46 -0.63
C LEU A 372 1.78 -18.90 -1.29
N SER A 373 2.89 -18.28 -0.90
CA SER A 373 4.24 -18.68 -1.32
C SER A 373 4.54 -20.15 -0.99
N LYS A 374 4.22 -20.59 0.24
CA LYS A 374 4.40 -21.99 0.67
C LYS A 374 3.51 -22.96 -0.10
N ALA A 375 2.32 -22.55 -0.53
CA ALA A 375 1.41 -23.38 -1.32
C ALA A 375 1.80 -23.48 -2.80
N VAL A 376 2.54 -22.51 -3.35
CA VAL A 376 3.00 -22.48 -4.76
C VAL A 376 4.29 -23.27 -4.98
N ARG A 377 5.23 -23.20 -4.04
CA ARG A 377 6.54 -23.88 -4.10
C ARG A 377 6.50 -25.41 -4.34
N PRO A 378 5.57 -26.21 -3.77
CA PRO A 378 5.52 -27.66 -3.98
C PRO A 378 5.26 -28.02 -5.44
N THR A 379 4.46 -27.20 -6.13
CA THR A 379 4.07 -27.38 -7.53
C THR A 379 5.22 -27.10 -8.49
N GLU A 380 6.02 -26.06 -8.26
CA GLU A 380 7.19 -25.75 -9.12
C GLU A 380 8.38 -26.68 -8.84
N GLN A 381 8.64 -27.01 -7.57
CA GLN A 381 9.71 -27.96 -7.22
C GLN A 381 9.40 -29.38 -7.67
N GLY A 382 8.14 -29.80 -7.68
CA GLY A 382 7.71 -31.11 -8.17
C GLY A 382 7.77 -31.26 -9.70
N GLU A 383 7.68 -30.17 -10.46
CA GLU A 383 7.98 -30.19 -11.91
C GLU A 383 9.47 -30.08 -12.19
N LEU A 384 10.22 -29.27 -11.42
CA LEU A 384 11.67 -29.20 -11.56
C LEU A 384 12.37 -30.51 -11.17
N HIS A 385 11.86 -31.22 -10.14
CA HIS A 385 12.32 -32.57 -9.80
C HIS A 385 11.92 -33.58 -10.88
N ARG A 386 10.69 -33.54 -11.41
CA ARG A 386 10.29 -34.46 -12.50
C ARG A 386 11.01 -34.22 -13.82
N LEU A 387 11.40 -32.98 -14.11
CA LEU A 387 12.23 -32.65 -15.27
C LEU A 387 13.71 -33.06 -15.07
N LYS A 388 14.21 -33.06 -13.82
CA LYS A 388 15.56 -33.57 -13.51
C LYS A 388 15.62 -35.09 -13.37
N GLU A 389 14.56 -35.74 -12.88
CA GLU A 389 14.42 -37.21 -12.83
C GLU A 389 14.23 -37.84 -14.22
N GLY A 390 13.96 -37.03 -15.25
CA GLY A 390 14.01 -37.47 -16.64
C GLY A 390 15.42 -37.61 -17.21
N ASP A 391 16.47 -37.19 -16.49
CA ASP A 391 17.84 -37.15 -17.02
C ASP A 391 18.93 -37.73 -16.09
N GLU A 392 18.72 -37.90 -14.78
CA GLU A 392 19.71 -38.61 -13.95
C GLU A 392 19.07 -39.12 -12.64
N GLY A 393 19.12 -40.44 -12.43
CA GLY A 393 18.80 -41.03 -11.14
C GLY A 393 19.92 -40.80 -10.14
N THR A 394 19.61 -40.34 -8.92
CA THR A 394 20.07 -40.85 -7.61
C THR A 394 19.46 -40.00 -6.48
N VAL A 395 18.98 -40.68 -5.43
CA VAL A 395 18.32 -40.18 -4.22
C VAL A 395 19.32 -39.63 -3.19
N CYS A 396 18.98 -38.56 -2.44
CA CYS A 396 19.15 -38.48 -0.96
C CYS A 396 18.47 -37.24 -0.29
N PRO A 397 18.18 -37.30 1.03
CA PRO A 397 17.00 -36.67 1.64
C PRO A 397 17.28 -35.44 2.54
N ASN A 398 16.23 -34.62 2.66
CA ASN A 398 15.76 -33.82 3.81
C ASN A 398 16.76 -33.12 4.77
N THR A 399 16.66 -31.79 4.90
CA THR A 399 16.60 -31.11 6.22
C THR A 399 16.21 -29.62 6.10
N GLY A 400 15.15 -29.24 6.83
CA GLY A 400 15.10 -28.06 7.70
C GLY A 400 15.04 -26.66 7.08
N LEU A 401 13.87 -26.02 7.24
CA LEU A 401 13.64 -24.55 7.27
C LEU A 401 14.17 -23.73 6.09
N ARG A 402 13.29 -23.44 5.11
CA ARG A 402 13.40 -22.22 4.28
C ARG A 402 12.05 -21.53 4.13
N LEU A 403 11.77 -20.63 5.07
CA LEU A 403 10.67 -19.66 4.98
C LEU A 403 10.94 -18.65 3.84
N ILE A 404 9.87 -18.41 3.07
CA ILE A 404 9.50 -17.18 2.35
C ILE A 404 10.29 -16.80 1.08
N HIS A 405 9.59 -16.75 -0.07
CA HIS A 405 9.99 -16.05 -1.28
C HIS A 405 8.75 -15.57 -2.02
N VAL A 406 8.87 -14.33 -2.47
CA VAL A 406 7.98 -13.51 -3.30
C VAL A 406 6.76 -12.98 -2.58
#